data_AF-A0A6A6HAE1-F1
#
_entry.id   AF-A0A6A6HAE1-F1
#
_cell.length_a   1.000
_cell.length_b   1.000
_cell.length_c   1.000
_cell.angle_alpha   90.00
_cell.angle_beta   90.00
_cell.angle_gamma   90.00
#
_symmetry.space_group_name_H-M   'P 1'
#
loop_
_entity.id
_entity.type
_entity.pdbx_description
1 polymer ?
#
loop_
_entity_poly.entity_id
_entity_poly.type
_entity_poly.pdbx_seq_one_letter_code
_entity_poly.pdbx_strand_id
1 'polypeptide(L)'
;MDEEQRIAAAKSSVSEIYNALSTNPSAWQFSLTTARGAMTAIDATTYMRRGDQHDDQVWLVNGLQKLAYHEPDVGAVNDISEWCLRSWLVILQNHPNSVEVLKGIGQNWLLKAQAPLARIHRQEVSSSSSGASTGRSATFASMEITRSQEERAATQQAAEAEARLGLPDYVEARAILVPATEYLSRAVENLAGQDTTSGELLSMTAEAYMNLGNVSYARVNEGYFRQAVTYLRRAAAIEGYVLASYLQQYLDDFGRLVE
;
A
#
# COMPACT_ATOMS: atom_id res chain seq x y z
N MET A 1 27.13 10.10 -27.62
CA MET A 1 25.71 10.36 -27.34
C MET A 1 25.67 11.35 -26.21
N ASP A 2 25.13 12.52 -26.49
CA ASP A 2 25.00 13.62 -25.54
C ASP A 2 24.07 13.26 -24.37
N GLU A 3 24.20 13.93 -23.23
CA GLU A 3 23.38 13.67 -22.04
C GLU A 3 21.89 13.90 -22.33
N GLU A 4 21.57 14.97 -23.05
CA GLU A 4 20.18 15.30 -23.43
C GLU A 4 19.58 14.25 -24.35
N GLN A 5 20.35 13.71 -25.29
CA GLN A 5 19.91 12.62 -26.16
C GLN A 5 19.59 11.35 -25.38
N ARG A 6 20.39 11.02 -24.35
CA ARG A 6 20.14 9.87 -23.48
C ARG A 6 18.84 10.05 -22.68
N ILE A 7 18.63 11.25 -22.13
CA ILE A 7 17.41 11.57 -21.38
C ILE A 7 16.19 11.49 -22.29
N ALA A 8 16.25 12.07 -23.49
CA ALA A 8 15.15 12.03 -24.45
C ALA A 8 14.81 10.59 -24.87
N ALA A 9 15.82 9.75 -25.15
CA ALA A 9 15.62 8.34 -25.47
C ALA A 9 15.00 7.55 -24.30
N ALA A 10 15.40 7.84 -23.06
CA ALA A 10 14.81 7.23 -21.88
C ALA A 10 13.34 7.66 -21.68
N LYS A 11 13.02 8.94 -21.86
CA LYS A 11 11.63 9.44 -21.80
C LYS A 11 10.75 8.81 -22.90
N SER A 12 11.29 8.64 -24.12
CA SER A 12 10.58 7.92 -25.20
C SER A 12 10.28 6.47 -24.80
N SER A 13 11.30 5.76 -24.29
CA SER A 13 11.15 4.39 -23.79
C SER A 13 10.06 4.27 -22.71
N VAL A 14 10.01 5.21 -21.76
CA VAL A 14 8.98 5.21 -20.71
C VAL A 14 7.58 5.52 -21.26
N SER A 15 7.48 6.40 -22.27
CA SER A 15 6.22 6.67 -22.96
C SER A 15 5.68 5.41 -23.67
N GLU A 16 6.56 4.63 -24.30
CA GLU A 16 6.21 3.35 -24.91
C GLU A 16 5.70 2.34 -23.87
N ILE A 17 6.33 2.30 -22.69
CA ILE A 17 5.89 1.45 -21.57
C ILE A 17 4.48 1.85 -21.13
N TYR A 18 4.19 3.14 -20.96
CA TYR A 18 2.85 3.61 -20.62
C TYR A 18 1.80 3.17 -21.64
N ASN A 19 2.10 3.30 -22.93
CA ASN A 19 1.21 2.90 -24.01
C ASN A 19 1.01 1.39 -24.07
N ALA A 20 2.07 0.61 -23.82
CA ALA A 20 1.99 -0.84 -23.77
C ALA A 20 1.10 -1.31 -22.61
N LEU A 21 1.28 -0.73 -21.42
CA LEU A 21 0.50 -1.05 -20.23
C LEU A 21 -0.97 -0.65 -20.36
N SER A 22 -1.30 0.41 -21.09
CA SER A 22 -2.69 0.82 -21.33
C SER A 22 -3.39 -0.04 -22.39
N THR A 23 -2.66 -0.49 -23.41
CA THR A 23 -3.24 -1.23 -24.55
C THR A 23 -3.29 -2.74 -24.29
N ASN A 24 -2.25 -3.30 -23.69
CA ASN A 24 -2.19 -4.72 -23.34
C ASN A 24 -1.51 -4.91 -21.97
N PRO A 25 -2.27 -4.72 -20.87
CA PRO A 25 -1.74 -4.84 -19.52
C PRO A 25 -1.07 -6.20 -19.27
N SER A 26 -1.63 -7.29 -19.81
CA SER A 26 -1.12 -8.66 -19.61
C SER A 26 0.26 -8.93 -20.21
N ALA A 27 0.73 -8.06 -21.11
CA ALA A 27 2.00 -8.17 -21.81
C ALA A 27 3.14 -7.37 -21.14
N TRP A 28 2.96 -6.96 -19.88
CA TRP A 28 3.90 -6.10 -19.16
C TRP A 28 5.33 -6.65 -19.10
N GLN A 29 5.53 -7.98 -19.11
CA GLN A 29 6.88 -8.56 -19.04
C GLN A 29 7.74 -8.15 -20.23
N PHE A 30 7.16 -7.90 -21.41
CA PHE A 30 7.90 -7.45 -22.58
C PHE A 30 8.45 -6.03 -22.43
N SER A 31 7.88 -5.22 -21.53
CA SER A 31 8.35 -3.86 -21.23
C SER A 31 9.57 -3.82 -20.31
N LEU A 32 9.96 -4.93 -19.68
CA LEU A 32 11.02 -4.96 -18.67
C LEU A 32 12.41 -4.66 -19.23
N THR A 33 12.72 -5.15 -20.42
CA THR A 33 14.00 -4.88 -21.07
C THR A 33 14.13 -3.40 -21.41
N THR A 34 13.06 -2.81 -21.95
CA THR A 34 12.98 -1.37 -22.25
C THR A 34 13.12 -0.53 -20.99
N ALA A 35 12.45 -0.92 -19.89
CA ALA A 35 12.54 -0.23 -18.61
C ALA A 35 13.97 -0.21 -18.05
N ARG A 36 14.65 -1.35 -18.05
CA ARG A 36 16.05 -1.47 -17.59
C ARG A 36 17.02 -0.66 -18.45
N GLY A 37 16.77 -0.60 -19.76
CA GLY A 37 17.50 0.27 -20.67
C GLY A 37 17.33 1.75 -20.31
N ALA A 38 16.10 2.19 -20.07
CA ALA A 38 15.80 3.55 -19.65
C ALA A 38 16.45 3.90 -18.29
N MET A 39 16.34 3.00 -17.30
CA MET A 39 16.99 3.17 -15.99
C MET A 39 18.51 3.35 -16.13
N THR A 40 19.15 2.49 -16.92
CA THR A 40 20.60 2.55 -17.18
C THR A 40 20.99 3.86 -17.88
N ALA A 41 20.17 4.30 -18.85
CA ALA A 41 20.38 5.56 -19.55
C ALA A 41 20.29 6.76 -18.60
N ILE A 42 19.32 6.77 -17.68
CA ILE A 42 19.13 7.84 -16.68
C ILE A 42 20.25 7.81 -15.63
N ASP A 43 20.62 6.65 -15.08
CA ASP A 43 21.68 6.52 -14.06
C ASP A 43 23.05 6.99 -14.59
N ALA A 44 23.27 6.94 -15.91
CA ALA A 44 24.47 7.47 -16.56
C ALA A 44 24.49 9.02 -16.70
N THR A 45 23.51 9.73 -16.14
CA THR A 45 23.35 11.19 -16.25
C THR A 45 23.22 11.87 -14.89
N THR A 46 23.17 13.19 -14.88
CA THR A 46 22.84 13.98 -13.69
C THR A 46 21.34 14.23 -13.53
N TYR A 47 20.51 13.72 -14.46
CA TYR A 47 19.10 14.06 -14.61
C TYR A 47 18.30 14.05 -13.31
N MET A 48 18.39 12.98 -12.51
CA MET A 48 17.63 12.84 -11.25
C MET A 48 18.01 13.87 -10.18
N ARG A 49 19.21 14.45 -10.25
CA ARG A 49 19.70 15.46 -9.30
C ARG A 49 19.35 16.88 -9.71
N ARG A 50 18.86 17.09 -10.93
CA ARG A 50 18.50 18.41 -11.45
C ARG A 50 17.21 18.90 -10.79
N GLY A 51 17.21 20.09 -10.21
CA GLY A 51 16.04 20.62 -9.48
C GLY A 51 14.91 21.13 -10.39
N ASP A 52 15.25 21.52 -11.61
CA ASP A 52 14.37 22.17 -12.61
C ASP A 52 13.50 21.19 -13.42
N GLN A 53 13.72 19.88 -13.29
CA GLN A 53 13.04 18.84 -14.07
C GLN A 53 12.02 18.05 -13.24
N HIS A 54 11.45 18.68 -12.20
CA HIS A 54 10.62 18.00 -11.20
C HIS A 54 9.49 17.16 -11.81
N ASP A 55 8.62 17.77 -12.62
CA ASP A 55 7.44 17.10 -13.17
C ASP A 55 7.80 15.90 -14.04
N ASP A 56 8.84 16.04 -14.87
CA ASP A 56 9.30 14.97 -15.75
C ASP A 56 9.99 13.84 -14.97
N GLN A 57 10.68 14.15 -13.87
CA GLN A 57 11.24 13.13 -12.98
C GLN A 57 10.13 12.36 -12.27
N VAL A 58 9.12 13.05 -11.73
CA VAL A 58 7.95 12.45 -11.09
C VAL A 58 7.23 11.53 -12.08
N TRP A 59 6.96 12.01 -13.29
CA TRP A 59 6.30 11.24 -14.35
C TRP A 59 7.08 9.97 -14.72
N LEU A 60 8.40 10.09 -14.86
CA LEU A 60 9.28 8.98 -15.24
C LEU A 60 9.30 7.89 -14.17
N VAL A 61 9.50 8.28 -12.90
CA VAL A 61 9.57 7.32 -11.79
C VAL A 61 8.20 6.68 -11.55
N ASN A 62 7.10 7.44 -11.67
CA ASN A 62 5.75 6.90 -11.53
C ASN A 62 5.47 5.80 -12.58
N GLY A 63 5.92 5.99 -13.82
CA GLY A 63 5.69 5.03 -14.90
C GLY A 63 6.42 3.71 -14.69
N LEU A 64 7.69 3.81 -14.29
CA LEU A 64 8.49 2.64 -13.94
C LEU A 64 7.97 1.93 -12.68
N GLN A 65 7.47 2.68 -11.70
CA GLN A 65 6.86 2.11 -10.50
C GLN A 65 5.57 1.34 -10.81
N LYS A 66 4.71 1.85 -11.71
CA LYS A 66 3.51 1.14 -12.18
C LYS A 66 3.86 -0.18 -12.87
N LEU A 67 4.94 -0.19 -13.66
CA LEU A 67 5.45 -1.42 -14.26
C LEU A 67 6.00 -2.39 -13.20
N ALA A 68 6.76 -1.88 -12.23
CA ALA A 68 7.40 -2.69 -11.20
C ALA A 68 6.39 -3.43 -10.31
N TYR A 69 5.22 -2.83 -10.10
CA TYR A 69 4.14 -3.35 -9.26
C TYR A 69 2.88 -3.65 -10.08
N HIS A 70 3.03 -4.22 -11.28
CA HIS A 70 1.88 -4.59 -12.10
C HIS A 70 0.96 -5.62 -11.41
N GLU A 71 1.55 -6.59 -10.70
CA GLU A 71 0.84 -7.59 -9.87
C GLU A 71 1.39 -7.56 -8.43
N PRO A 72 0.98 -6.58 -7.60
CA PRO A 72 1.61 -6.33 -6.31
C PRO A 72 1.43 -7.49 -5.31
N ASP A 73 0.35 -8.27 -5.43
CA ASP A 73 0.07 -9.45 -4.61
C ASP A 73 1.03 -10.62 -4.85
N VAL A 74 1.64 -10.68 -6.04
CA VAL A 74 2.64 -11.69 -6.40
C VAL A 74 4.03 -11.25 -5.98
N GLY A 75 4.29 -9.94 -6.07
CA GLY A 75 5.55 -9.32 -5.72
C GLY A 75 5.98 -8.27 -6.73
N ALA A 76 7.05 -7.56 -6.40
CA ALA A 76 7.59 -6.52 -7.26
C ALA A 76 8.65 -7.08 -8.23
N VAL A 77 8.85 -6.39 -9.35
CA VAL A 77 10.10 -6.49 -10.10
C VAL A 77 11.19 -5.76 -9.30
N ASN A 78 11.94 -6.52 -8.49
CA ASN A 78 12.82 -5.99 -7.44
C ASN A 78 13.76 -4.89 -7.94
N ASP A 79 14.50 -5.12 -9.02
CA ASP A 79 15.49 -4.16 -9.53
C ASP A 79 14.85 -2.83 -9.96
N ILE A 80 13.67 -2.87 -10.59
CA ILE A 80 12.95 -1.66 -10.99
C ILE A 80 12.34 -0.96 -9.76
N SER A 81 11.77 -1.72 -8.82
CA SER A 81 11.14 -1.17 -7.62
C SER A 81 12.15 -0.45 -6.70
N GLU A 82 13.33 -1.03 -6.51
CA GLU A 82 14.43 -0.45 -5.74
C GLU A 82 14.99 0.80 -6.41
N TRP A 83 15.13 0.76 -7.74
CA TRP A 83 15.51 1.93 -8.51
C TRP A 83 14.50 3.06 -8.33
N CYS A 84 13.19 2.76 -8.40
CA CYS A 84 12.14 3.76 -8.21
C CYS A 84 12.21 4.40 -6.81
N LEU A 85 12.37 3.60 -5.76
CA LEU A 85 12.48 4.11 -4.40
C LEU A 85 13.72 5.02 -4.24
N ARG A 86 14.89 4.59 -4.74
CA ARG A 86 16.10 5.41 -4.74
C ARG A 86 15.89 6.72 -5.50
N SER A 87 15.28 6.66 -6.67
CA SER A 87 14.99 7.83 -7.50
C SER A 87 14.05 8.81 -6.79
N TRP A 88 12.97 8.32 -6.15
CA TRP A 88 12.10 9.18 -5.36
C TRP A 88 12.83 9.88 -4.22
N LEU A 89 13.69 9.16 -3.48
CA LEU A 89 14.45 9.75 -2.38
C LEU A 89 15.42 10.84 -2.87
N VAL A 90 16.00 10.69 -4.07
CA VAL A 90 16.82 11.73 -4.69
C VAL A 90 15.97 12.97 -5.02
N ILE A 91 14.78 12.80 -5.61
CA ILE A 91 13.88 13.94 -5.89
C ILE A 91 13.44 14.61 -4.58
N LEU A 92 13.14 13.83 -3.54
CA LEU A 92 12.72 14.34 -2.24
C LEU A 92 13.80 15.21 -1.59
N GLN A 93 15.09 14.89 -1.75
CA GLN A 93 16.17 15.73 -1.24
C GLN A 93 16.16 17.13 -1.85
N ASN A 94 15.80 17.26 -3.13
CA ASN A 94 15.67 18.54 -3.82
C ASN A 94 14.34 19.24 -3.55
N HIS A 95 13.28 18.46 -3.31
CA HIS A 95 11.90 18.94 -3.11
C HIS A 95 11.25 18.31 -1.85
N PRO A 96 11.69 18.67 -0.62
CA PRO A 96 11.32 17.96 0.62
C PRO A 96 9.82 17.94 0.97
N ASN A 97 9.06 18.90 0.42
CA ASN A 97 7.63 19.07 0.69
C ASN A 97 6.74 18.75 -0.52
N SER A 98 7.32 18.17 -1.59
CA SER A 98 6.52 17.76 -2.76
C SER A 98 5.54 16.65 -2.37
N VAL A 99 4.25 16.94 -2.53
CA VAL A 99 3.16 16.02 -2.22
C VAL A 99 3.23 14.80 -3.13
N GLU A 100 3.55 15.00 -4.41
CA GLU A 100 3.66 13.98 -5.45
C GLU A 100 4.79 13.00 -5.14
N VAL A 101 5.94 13.49 -4.70
CA VAL A 101 7.09 12.66 -4.34
C VAL A 101 6.82 11.89 -3.05
N LEU A 102 6.30 12.54 -2.01
CA LEU A 102 5.92 11.88 -0.75
C LEU A 102 4.87 10.79 -1.00
N LYS A 103 3.83 11.11 -1.80
CA LYS A 103 2.83 10.13 -2.26
C LYS A 103 3.49 8.98 -3.02
N GLY A 104 4.40 9.26 -3.95
CA GLY A 104 5.11 8.25 -4.74
C GLY A 104 5.90 7.26 -3.89
N ILE A 105 6.62 7.76 -2.87
CA ILE A 105 7.37 6.94 -1.90
C ILE A 105 6.40 6.10 -1.05
N GLY A 106 5.39 6.74 -0.49
CA GLY A 106 4.38 6.08 0.33
C GLY A 106 3.67 4.95 -0.42
N GLN A 107 3.29 5.22 -1.68
CA GLN A 107 2.70 4.24 -2.58
C GLN A 107 3.66 3.09 -2.89
N ASN A 108 4.96 3.35 -3.09
CA ASN A 108 5.96 2.31 -3.31
C ASN A 108 5.98 1.30 -2.15
N TRP A 109 6.04 1.82 -0.91
CA TRP A 109 5.99 1.00 0.29
C TRP A 109 4.66 0.25 0.45
N LEU A 110 3.54 0.92 0.20
CA LEU A 110 2.22 0.28 0.27
C LEU A 110 2.09 -0.86 -0.75
N LEU A 111 2.56 -0.67 -1.98
CA LEU A 111 2.56 -1.72 -3.01
C LEU A 111 3.50 -2.87 -2.65
N LYS A 112 4.66 -2.58 -2.07
CA LYS A 112 5.60 -3.59 -1.57
C LYS A 112 5.01 -4.46 -0.46
N ALA A 113 4.09 -3.91 0.34
CA ALA A 113 3.44 -4.64 1.42
C ALA A 113 2.38 -5.65 0.92
N GLN A 114 1.89 -5.53 -0.31
CA GLN A 114 0.80 -6.38 -0.81
C GLN A 114 1.18 -7.86 -0.87
N ALA A 115 2.40 -8.20 -1.29
CA ALA A 115 2.86 -9.59 -1.34
C ALA A 115 2.85 -10.28 0.05
N PRO A 116 3.46 -9.74 1.12
CA PRO A 116 3.34 -10.34 2.45
C PRO A 116 1.89 -10.33 2.98
N LEU A 117 1.10 -9.29 2.73
CA LEU A 117 -0.33 -9.26 3.10
C LEU A 117 -1.13 -10.37 2.42
N ALA A 118 -0.90 -10.63 1.13
CA ALA A 118 -1.53 -11.71 0.39
C ALA A 118 -1.15 -13.09 0.94
N ARG A 119 0.10 -13.28 1.41
CA ARG A 119 0.52 -14.52 2.08
C ARG A 119 -0.17 -14.71 3.42
N ILE A 120 -0.28 -13.65 4.24
CA ILE A 120 -1.03 -13.67 5.50
C ILE A 120 -2.47 -14.09 5.24
N HIS A 121 -3.16 -13.43 4.30
CA HIS A 121 -4.55 -13.73 3.97
C HIS A 121 -4.74 -15.20 3.53
N ARG A 122 -3.84 -15.75 2.69
CA ARG A 122 -3.89 -17.17 2.30
C ARG A 122 -3.73 -18.13 3.49
N GLN A 123 -2.84 -17.80 4.44
CA GLN A 123 -2.63 -18.60 5.65
C GLN A 123 -3.86 -18.58 6.57
N GLU A 124 -4.50 -17.42 6.73
CA GLU A 124 -5.70 -17.26 7.56
C GLU A 124 -6.92 -18.00 6.99
N VAL A 125 -7.13 -17.94 5.68
CA VAL A 125 -8.19 -18.70 5.00
C VAL A 125 -7.97 -20.20 5.15
N SER A 126 -6.73 -20.68 5.00
CA SER A 126 -6.42 -22.10 5.15
C SER A 126 -6.65 -22.61 6.58
N SER A 127 -6.36 -21.77 7.59
CA SER A 127 -6.49 -22.11 9.01
C SER A 127 -7.94 -22.18 9.49
N SER A 128 -8.88 -21.54 8.79
CA SER A 128 -10.30 -21.51 9.15
C SER A 128 -11.07 -22.77 8.73
N SER A 129 -10.46 -23.66 7.93
CA SER A 129 -11.12 -24.82 7.31
C SER A 129 -11.15 -26.10 8.16
N SER A 130 -10.55 -26.11 9.34
CA SER A 130 -10.35 -27.32 10.18
C SER A 130 -11.35 -27.49 11.33
N GLY A 131 -12.42 -26.69 11.42
CA GLY A 131 -13.29 -26.64 12.62
C GLY A 131 -14.73 -27.16 12.49
N ALA A 132 -15.25 -27.51 11.31
CA ALA A 132 -16.67 -27.82 11.14
C ALA A 132 -16.94 -29.31 10.89
N SER A 133 -16.94 -30.12 11.96
CA SER A 133 -17.64 -31.41 11.98
C SER A 133 -18.72 -31.41 13.07
N THR A 134 -19.96 -31.25 12.62
CA THR A 134 -21.19 -31.30 13.41
C THR A 134 -21.43 -32.69 14.01
N GLY A 135 -21.39 -32.79 15.34
CA GLY A 135 -22.00 -33.87 16.12
C GLY A 135 -23.25 -33.35 16.83
N ARG A 136 -24.44 -33.79 16.39
CA ARG A 136 -25.74 -33.44 16.97
C ARG A 136 -25.90 -34.08 18.37
N SER A 137 -26.59 -33.33 19.26
CA SER A 137 -27.41 -33.79 20.42
C SER A 137 -26.89 -33.41 21.82
N ALA A 138 -27.49 -32.39 22.45
CA ALA A 138 -28.03 -32.48 23.82
C ALA A 138 -28.70 -31.15 24.25
N THR A 139 -29.98 -31.32 24.59
CA THR A 139 -31.01 -30.44 25.16
C THR A 139 -30.65 -29.66 26.44
N PHE A 140 -31.07 -28.38 26.46
CA PHE A 140 -31.57 -27.54 27.57
C PHE A 140 -30.76 -27.34 28.88
N ALA A 141 -29.61 -27.99 29.10
CA ALA A 141 -28.63 -27.59 30.14
C ALA A 141 -27.49 -26.70 29.56
N SER A 142 -27.54 -26.43 28.26
CA SER A 142 -26.45 -25.89 27.43
C SER A 142 -26.61 -24.40 27.11
N MET A 143 -26.95 -23.54 28.07
CA MET A 143 -27.00 -22.08 27.81
C MET A 143 -25.95 -21.31 28.63
N GLU A 144 -25.70 -21.67 29.89
CA GLU A 144 -24.61 -21.08 30.71
C GLU A 144 -23.24 -21.74 30.46
N ILE A 145 -23.21 -23.05 30.18
CA ILE A 145 -22.00 -23.76 29.77
C ILE A 145 -21.50 -23.23 28.42
N THR A 146 -22.42 -22.84 27.54
CA THR A 146 -22.12 -22.31 26.22
C THR A 146 -21.46 -20.95 26.30
N ARG A 147 -21.91 -20.03 27.18
CA ARG A 147 -21.28 -18.71 27.33
C ARG A 147 -19.85 -18.79 27.85
N SER A 148 -19.58 -19.68 28.83
CA SER A 148 -18.22 -19.90 29.35
C SER A 148 -17.32 -20.66 28.37
N GLN A 149 -17.88 -21.53 27.52
CA GLN A 149 -17.16 -22.18 26.42
C GLN A 149 -16.89 -21.21 25.26
N GLU A 150 -17.83 -20.33 24.93
CA GLU A 150 -17.69 -19.25 23.95
C GLU A 150 -16.62 -18.25 24.39
N GLU A 151 -16.63 -17.85 25.67
CA GLU A 151 -15.61 -16.94 26.23
C GLU A 151 -14.22 -17.60 26.21
N ARG A 152 -14.11 -18.88 26.58
CA ARG A 152 -12.85 -19.63 26.44
C ARG A 152 -12.41 -19.76 24.98
N ALA A 153 -13.32 -20.08 24.06
CA ALA A 153 -13.02 -20.16 22.64
C ALA A 153 -12.57 -18.79 22.09
N ALA A 154 -13.21 -17.70 22.48
CA ALA A 154 -12.84 -16.34 22.11
C ALA A 154 -11.45 -15.96 22.66
N THR A 155 -11.16 -16.27 23.93
CA THR A 155 -9.83 -16.02 24.51
C THR A 155 -8.74 -16.86 23.84
N GLN A 156 -9.03 -18.11 23.48
CA GLN A 156 -8.10 -18.96 22.76
C GLN A 156 -7.87 -18.45 21.33
N GLN A 157 -8.93 -18.06 20.62
CA GLN A 157 -8.82 -17.44 19.29
C GLN A 157 -8.04 -16.13 19.34
N ALA A 158 -8.25 -15.30 20.35
CA ALA A 158 -7.49 -14.07 20.55
C ALA A 158 -6.01 -14.35 20.81
N ALA A 159 -5.70 -15.35 21.64
CA ALA A 159 -4.31 -15.77 21.91
C ALA A 159 -3.63 -16.37 20.67
N GLU A 160 -4.34 -17.17 19.88
CA GLU A 160 -3.85 -17.71 18.61
C GLU A 160 -3.63 -16.60 17.56
N ALA A 161 -4.55 -15.63 17.47
CA ALA A 161 -4.39 -14.46 16.62
C ALA A 161 -3.16 -13.64 17.03
N GLU A 162 -2.96 -13.41 18.32
CA GLU A 162 -1.80 -12.68 18.84
C GLU A 162 -0.48 -13.43 18.59
N ALA A 163 -0.48 -14.76 18.71
CA ALA A 163 0.69 -15.58 18.39
C ALA A 163 1.08 -15.47 16.90
N ARG A 164 0.10 -15.38 15.98
CA ARG A 164 0.36 -15.21 14.54
C ARG A 164 1.05 -13.89 14.22
N LEU A 165 0.80 -12.83 14.99
CA LEU A 165 1.45 -11.53 14.80
C LEU A 165 2.98 -11.59 14.96
N GLY A 166 3.53 -12.64 15.58
CA GLY A 166 4.97 -12.89 15.67
C GLY A 166 5.57 -13.61 14.45
N LEU A 167 4.74 -14.06 13.50
CA LEU A 167 5.20 -14.81 12.33
C LEU A 167 5.97 -13.90 11.35
N PRO A 168 6.89 -14.48 10.54
CA PRO A 168 7.74 -13.72 9.63
C PRO A 168 6.97 -12.77 8.70
N ASP A 169 5.85 -13.22 8.13
CA ASP A 169 5.06 -12.41 7.19
C ASP A 169 4.44 -11.18 7.86
N TYR A 170 3.97 -11.28 9.11
CA TYR A 170 3.43 -10.14 9.86
C TYR A 170 4.53 -9.15 10.27
N VAL A 171 5.71 -9.66 10.64
CA VAL A 171 6.88 -8.82 10.94
C VAL A 171 7.33 -8.06 9.70
N GLU A 172 7.43 -8.74 8.56
CA GLU A 172 7.79 -8.14 7.28
C GLU A 172 6.76 -7.08 6.84
N ALA A 173 5.47 -7.42 6.84
CA ALA A 173 4.40 -6.50 6.48
C ALA A 173 4.45 -5.22 7.33
N ARG A 174 4.59 -5.35 8.66
CA ARG A 174 4.73 -4.17 9.55
C ARG A 174 5.94 -3.31 9.20
N ALA A 175 7.10 -3.93 8.99
CA ALA A 175 8.33 -3.19 8.69
C ALA A 175 8.22 -2.38 7.40
N ILE A 176 7.43 -2.85 6.43
CA ILE A 176 7.17 -2.19 5.15
C ILE A 176 6.04 -1.14 5.29
N LEU A 177 5.00 -1.40 6.09
CA LEU A 177 3.84 -0.51 6.23
C LEU A 177 4.10 0.73 7.08
N VAL A 178 5.03 0.67 8.05
CA VAL A 178 5.43 1.85 8.83
C VAL A 178 5.88 3.01 7.93
N PRO A 179 6.89 2.86 7.06
CA PRO A 179 7.28 3.96 6.18
C PRO A 179 6.16 4.35 5.19
N ALA A 180 5.30 3.42 4.76
CA ALA A 180 4.14 3.77 3.94
C ALA A 180 3.25 4.82 4.65
N THR A 181 2.87 4.55 5.90
CA THR A 181 2.05 5.48 6.68
C THR A 181 2.74 6.83 6.93
N GLU A 182 4.04 6.84 7.22
CA GLU A 182 4.80 8.06 7.49
C GLU A 182 4.91 8.98 6.27
N TYR A 183 5.22 8.44 5.09
CA TYR A 183 5.34 9.24 3.87
C TYR A 183 3.97 9.73 3.38
N LEU A 184 2.92 8.89 3.46
CA LEU A 184 1.58 9.26 3.06
C LEU A 184 0.94 10.29 4.01
N SER A 185 1.13 10.17 5.32
CA SER A 185 0.64 11.18 6.28
C SER A 185 1.31 12.53 6.04
N ARG A 186 2.63 12.55 5.84
CA ARG A 186 3.38 13.76 5.47
C ARG A 186 2.90 14.37 4.16
N ALA A 187 2.54 13.55 3.16
CA ALA A 187 1.96 14.05 1.92
C ALA A 187 0.62 14.76 2.18
N VAL A 188 -0.25 14.19 3.03
CA VAL A 188 -1.53 14.80 3.41
C VAL A 188 -1.32 16.11 4.17
N GLU A 189 -0.36 16.15 5.10
CA GLU A 189 -0.03 17.36 5.87
C GLU A 189 0.45 18.50 4.95
N ASN A 190 1.34 18.19 4.01
CA ASN A 190 1.83 19.18 3.04
C ASN A 190 0.72 19.65 2.08
N LEU A 191 -0.17 18.75 1.66
CA LEU A 191 -1.31 19.10 0.81
C LEU A 191 -2.31 20.00 1.54
N ALA A 192 -2.57 19.72 2.82
CA ALA A 192 -3.44 20.55 3.67
C ALA A 192 -2.88 21.97 3.85
N GLY A 193 -1.55 22.13 3.87
CA GLY A 193 -0.90 23.44 3.86
C GLY A 193 -1.06 24.24 2.56
N GLN A 194 -1.56 23.61 1.48
CA GLN A 194 -1.83 24.24 0.18
C GLN A 194 -3.33 24.52 -0.04
N ASP A 195 -4.14 24.49 1.02
CA ASP A 195 -5.61 24.66 0.98
C ASP A 195 -6.33 23.73 -0.01
N THR A 196 -5.70 22.60 -0.35
CA THR A 196 -6.18 21.62 -1.31
C THR A 196 -6.43 20.29 -0.60
N THR A 197 -7.35 19.47 -1.12
CA THR A 197 -7.60 18.13 -0.61
C THR A 197 -7.69 17.13 -1.77
N SER A 198 -7.14 15.93 -1.58
CA SER A 198 -7.20 14.85 -2.57
C SER A 198 -7.83 13.61 -1.94
N GLY A 199 -9.00 13.22 -2.43
CA GLY A 199 -9.67 12.00 -1.96
C GLY A 199 -8.84 10.74 -2.21
N GLU A 200 -8.13 10.69 -3.34
CA GLU A 200 -7.24 9.57 -3.68
C GLU A 200 -6.11 9.43 -2.65
N LEU A 201 -5.45 10.54 -2.32
CA LEU A 201 -4.37 10.53 -1.32
C LEU A 201 -4.90 10.12 0.05
N LEU A 202 -6.03 10.69 0.49
CA LEU A 202 -6.65 10.33 1.77
C LEU A 202 -7.04 8.84 1.83
N SER A 203 -7.59 8.30 0.75
CA SER A 203 -7.98 6.89 0.66
C SER A 203 -6.77 5.96 0.73
N MET A 204 -5.69 6.32 0.02
CA MET A 204 -4.43 5.58 0.04
C MET A 204 -3.78 5.62 1.43
N THR A 205 -3.78 6.78 2.09
CA THR A 205 -3.30 6.93 3.47
C THR A 205 -4.13 6.08 4.42
N ALA A 206 -5.46 6.08 4.27
CA ALA A 206 -6.35 5.24 5.08
C ALA A 206 -6.04 3.76 4.91
N GLU A 207 -5.89 3.28 3.67
CA GLU A 207 -5.57 1.89 3.35
C GLU A 207 -4.25 1.46 4.02
N ALA A 208 -3.21 2.31 3.97
CA ALA A 208 -1.95 2.02 4.66
C ALA A 208 -2.12 1.86 6.17
N TYR A 209 -2.92 2.72 6.82
CA TYR A 209 -3.22 2.61 8.25
C TYR A 209 -4.08 1.38 8.58
N MET A 210 -5.06 1.04 7.73
CA MET A 210 -5.87 -0.18 7.88
C MET A 210 -4.99 -1.42 7.85
N ASN A 211 -4.14 -1.53 6.82
CA ASN A 211 -3.23 -2.65 6.65
C ASN A 211 -2.25 -2.73 7.82
N LEU A 212 -1.69 -1.60 8.27
CA LEU A 212 -0.79 -1.57 9.43
C LEU A 212 -1.51 -2.02 10.71
N GLY A 213 -2.76 -1.59 10.91
CA GLY A 213 -3.60 -2.04 12.01
C GLY A 213 -3.82 -3.55 12.00
N ASN A 214 -4.14 -4.14 10.85
CA ASN A 214 -4.41 -5.57 10.70
C ASN A 214 -3.20 -6.45 11.07
N VAL A 215 -1.98 -5.96 10.82
CA VAL A 215 -0.76 -6.70 11.16
C VAL A 215 -0.14 -6.32 12.50
N SER A 216 -0.80 -5.45 13.28
CA SER A 216 -0.29 -4.92 14.54
C SER A 216 -0.97 -5.53 15.77
N TYR A 217 -0.25 -5.48 16.90
CA TYR A 217 -0.76 -5.94 18.20
C TYR A 217 -1.95 -5.10 18.67
N ALA A 218 -2.87 -5.74 19.40
CA ALA A 218 -4.09 -5.11 19.94
C ALA A 218 -3.82 -3.83 20.75
N ARG A 219 -2.67 -3.76 21.42
CA ARG A 219 -2.23 -2.59 22.19
C ARG A 219 -2.01 -1.31 21.37
N VAL A 220 -1.76 -1.42 20.06
CA VAL A 220 -1.41 -0.28 19.19
C VAL A 220 -2.31 -0.18 17.94
N ASN A 221 -2.96 -1.27 17.52
CA ASN A 221 -3.74 -1.30 16.29
C ASN A 221 -4.94 -0.34 16.30
N GLU A 222 -5.53 -0.09 17.47
CA GLU A 222 -6.66 0.81 17.63
C GLU A 222 -6.33 2.22 17.13
N GLY A 223 -5.13 2.73 17.47
CA GLY A 223 -4.67 4.04 16.99
C GLY A 223 -4.60 4.11 15.47
N TYR A 224 -4.13 3.05 14.82
CA TYR A 224 -4.07 2.98 13.35
C TYR A 224 -5.47 2.93 12.72
N PHE A 225 -6.39 2.15 13.28
CA PHE A 225 -7.78 2.10 12.78
C PHE A 225 -8.50 3.44 12.93
N ARG A 226 -8.31 4.16 14.05
CA ARG A 226 -8.88 5.51 14.20
C ARG A 226 -8.34 6.49 13.16
N GLN A 227 -7.05 6.42 12.85
CA GLN A 227 -6.44 7.25 11.79
C GLN A 227 -7.03 6.90 10.42
N ALA A 228 -7.16 5.62 10.09
CA ALA A 228 -7.79 5.17 8.86
C ALA A 228 -9.22 5.72 8.69
N VAL A 229 -10.07 5.55 9.70
CA VAL A 229 -11.45 6.07 9.69
C VAL A 229 -11.47 7.60 9.53
N THR A 230 -10.55 8.31 10.18
CA THR A 230 -10.44 9.77 10.05
C THR A 230 -10.16 10.19 8.61
N TYR A 231 -9.21 9.52 7.94
CA TYR A 231 -8.89 9.79 6.53
C TYR A 231 -10.05 9.42 5.59
N LEU A 232 -10.73 8.28 5.83
CA LEU A 232 -11.89 7.88 5.02
C LEU A 232 -13.06 8.86 5.13
N ARG A 233 -13.37 9.35 6.33
CA ARG A 233 -14.39 10.39 6.53
C ARG A 233 -14.05 11.67 5.78
N ARG A 234 -12.79 12.10 5.85
CA ARG A 234 -12.31 13.28 5.10
C ARG A 234 -12.43 13.07 3.61
N ALA A 235 -12.11 11.87 3.10
CA ALA A 235 -12.23 11.54 1.68
C ALA A 235 -13.69 11.54 1.23
N ALA A 236 -14.59 10.90 2.00
CA ALA A 236 -16.02 10.83 1.70
C ALA A 236 -16.73 12.19 1.77
N ALA A 237 -16.18 13.16 2.51
CA ALA A 237 -16.70 14.51 2.58
C ALA A 237 -16.35 15.39 1.36
N ILE A 238 -15.48 14.93 0.46
CA ILE A 238 -15.10 15.66 -0.75
C ILE A 238 -16.19 15.49 -1.80
N GLU A 239 -16.73 16.60 -2.28
CA GLU A 239 -17.77 16.59 -3.30
C GLU A 239 -17.30 15.89 -4.58
N GLY A 240 -18.10 14.96 -5.08
CA GLY A 240 -17.81 14.20 -6.30
C GLY A 240 -16.76 13.09 -6.16
N TYR A 241 -16.10 12.96 -5.01
CA TYR A 241 -15.21 11.83 -4.76
C TYR A 241 -15.99 10.62 -4.24
N VAL A 242 -15.69 9.44 -4.80
CA VAL A 242 -16.34 8.18 -4.42
C VAL A 242 -15.28 7.23 -3.91
N LEU A 243 -15.46 6.73 -2.68
CA LEU A 243 -14.61 5.70 -2.11
C LEU A 243 -14.74 4.39 -2.88
N ALA A 244 -13.66 3.63 -2.96
CA ALA A 244 -13.73 2.25 -3.42
C ALA A 244 -14.69 1.45 -2.52
N SER A 245 -15.46 0.52 -3.09
CA SER A 245 -16.54 -0.17 -2.37
C SER A 245 -16.10 -0.81 -1.05
N TYR A 246 -14.90 -1.39 -1.02
CA TYR A 246 -14.35 -2.02 0.20
C TYR A 246 -13.98 -0.99 1.28
N LEU A 247 -13.53 0.21 0.90
CA LEU A 247 -13.24 1.31 1.83
C LEU A 247 -14.52 1.94 2.36
N GLN A 248 -15.55 2.06 1.51
CA GLN A 248 -16.86 2.51 1.93
C GLN A 248 -17.46 1.53 2.96
N GLN A 249 -17.41 0.23 2.68
CA GLN A 249 -17.87 -0.79 3.60
C GLN A 249 -17.13 -0.72 4.94
N TYR A 250 -15.80 -0.59 4.91
CA TYR A 250 -15.01 -0.42 6.12
C TYR A 250 -15.42 0.84 6.92
N LEU A 251 -15.68 1.96 6.24
CA LEU A 251 -16.17 3.17 6.88
C LEU A 251 -17.57 2.98 7.49
N ASP A 252 -18.45 2.24 6.84
CA ASP A 252 -19.80 1.99 7.35
C ASP A 252 -19.77 1.08 8.60
N ASP A 253 -18.90 0.07 8.60
CA ASP A 253 -18.76 -0.91 9.69
C ASP A 253 -18.07 -0.31 10.92
N PHE A 254 -16.95 0.39 10.73
CA PHE A 254 -16.09 0.88 11.82
C PHE A 254 -16.25 2.37 12.09
N GLY A 255 -16.81 3.13 11.16
CA GLY A 255 -17.01 4.57 11.30
C GLY A 255 -18.00 4.95 12.39
N ARG A 256 -18.77 4.03 12.97
CA ARG A 256 -19.61 4.32 14.15
C ARG A 256 -18.90 4.07 15.48
N LEU A 257 -17.79 3.35 15.45
CA LEU A 257 -17.05 2.92 16.65
C LEU A 257 -15.94 3.91 17.04
N VAL A 258 -15.61 4.84 16.15
CA VAL A 258 -14.56 5.84 16.33
C VAL A 258 -15.22 7.21 16.43
N GLU A 259 -15.64 7.60 17.63
CA GLU A 259 -16.03 8.99 17.96
C GLU A 259 -14.83 9.80 18.48
#